data_AF-A0A2S9TNE5-F1
#
_entry.id   AF-A0A2S9TNE5-F1
#
_cell.length_a   1.000
_cell.length_b   1.000
_cell.length_c   1.000
_cell.angle_alpha   90.00
_cell.angle_beta   90.00
_cell.angle_gamma   90.00
#
_symmetry.space_group_name_H-M   'P 1'
#
loop_
_entity.id
_entity.type
_entity.pdbx_description
1 polymer ?
#
loop_
_entity_poly.entity_id
_entity_poly.type
_entity_poly.pdbx_seq_one_letter_code
_entity_poly.pdbx_strand_id
1 'polypeptide(L)' 'MKKIIIGMIIFISCALSMYAYNIGGAYARLVKCDWGQYGYQYGYIGTYDVNGKIYQIFFGSNYCQY' A
#
# COMPACT_ATOMS: atom_id res chain seq x y z
N MET A 1 -11.53 -44.94 30.71
CA MET A 1 -11.42 -44.66 29.26
C MET A 1 -11.34 -43.15 29.06
N LYS A 2 -10.12 -42.57 29.00
CA LYS A 2 -9.92 -41.13 28.86
C LYS A 2 -10.03 -40.76 27.38
N LYS A 3 -11.10 -40.04 27.01
CA LYS A 3 -11.29 -39.50 25.67
C LYS A 3 -10.43 -38.25 25.54
N ILE A 4 -9.32 -38.33 24.81
CA ILE A 4 -8.51 -37.16 24.49
C ILE A 4 -9.13 -36.53 23.23
N ILE A 5 -9.80 -35.40 23.43
CA ILE A 5 -10.35 -34.55 22.37
C ILE A 5 -9.16 -33.82 21.76
N ILE A 6 -8.65 -34.32 20.63
CA ILE A 6 -7.65 -33.60 19.83
C ILE A 6 -8.42 -32.65 18.92
N GLY A 7 -8.73 -31.47 19.46
CA GLY A 7 -9.25 -30.35 18.68
C GLY A 7 -8.16 -29.87 17.72
N MET A 8 -8.34 -30.16 16.44
CA MET A 8 -7.47 -29.72 15.36
C MET A 8 -7.66 -28.21 15.20
N ILE A 9 -6.80 -27.41 15.86
CA ILE A 9 -6.76 -25.96 15.70
C ILE A 9 -6.23 -25.69 14.29
N ILE A 10 -7.15 -25.37 13.38
CA ILE A 10 -6.83 -24.89 12.04
C ILE A 10 -6.21 -23.50 12.21
N PHE A 11 -4.89 -23.44 12.17
CA PHE A 11 -4.13 -22.20 12.04
C PHE A 11 -4.38 -21.65 10.63
N ILE A 12 -5.45 -20.86 10.47
CA ILE A 12 -5.68 -20.06 9.27
C ILE A 12 -4.64 -18.94 9.32
N SER A 13 -3.52 -19.16 8.64
CA SER A 13 -2.53 -18.12 8.35
C SER A 13 -3.20 -17.05 7.48
N CYS A 14 -3.68 -15.99 8.13
CA CYS A 14 -4.14 -14.78 7.50
C CYS A 14 -2.92 -14.10 6.88
N ALA A 15 -2.63 -14.43 5.62
CA ALA A 15 -1.64 -13.71 4.83
C ALA A 15 -2.21 -12.32 4.56
N LEU A 16 -1.84 -11.37 5.42
CA LEU A 16 -2.05 -9.95 5.14
C LEU A 16 -1.16 -9.63 3.94
N SER A 17 -1.76 -9.54 2.75
CA SER A 17 -1.11 -8.98 1.58
C SER A 17 -0.84 -7.50 1.87
N MET A 18 0.35 -7.23 2.41
CA MET A 18 0.88 -5.88 2.51
C MET A 18 1.22 -5.45 1.09
N TYR A 19 0.24 -4.87 0.39
CA TYR A 19 0.42 -4.33 -0.95
C TYR A 19 1.39 -3.15 -0.86
N ALA A 20 2.64 -3.42 -1.19
CA ALA A 20 3.68 -2.43 -1.38
C ALA A 20 3.38 -1.63 -2.66
N TYR A 21 3.32 -0.31 -2.57
CA TYR A 21 3.26 0.50 -3.79
C TYR A 21 4.61 0.46 -4.52
N ASN A 22 4.57 0.09 -5.80
CA ASN A 22 5.77 -0.01 -6.62
C ASN A 22 5.62 0.88 -7.85
N ILE A 23 6.68 1.64 -8.16
CA ILE A 23 6.75 2.47 -9.37
C ILE A 23 7.90 1.93 -10.22
N GLY A 24 7.58 1.44 -11.42
CA GLY A 24 8.60 0.89 -12.34
C GLY A 24 9.32 -0.35 -11.81
N GLY A 25 8.67 -1.15 -10.95
CA GLY A 25 9.24 -2.39 -10.39
C GLY A 25 10.11 -2.20 -9.14
N ALA A 26 10.25 -0.96 -8.64
CA ALA A 26 10.94 -0.66 -7.38
C ALA A 26 9.96 -0.18 -6.31
N TYR A 27 10.30 -0.42 -5.05
CA TYR A 27 9.51 0.00 -3.90
C TYR A 27 9.45 1.52 -3.83
N ALA A 28 8.24 2.06 -3.79
CA ALA A 28 8.00 3.49 -3.69
C ALA A 28 7.64 3.84 -2.26
N ARG A 29 8.41 4.72 -1.65
CA ARG A 29 8.12 5.24 -0.30
C ARG A 29 7.34 6.52 -0.43
N LEU A 30 6.10 6.55 0.06
CA LEU A 30 5.33 7.78 0.14
C LEU A 30 6.03 8.79 1.07
N VAL A 31 6.44 9.93 0.51
CA VAL A 31 7.02 11.04 1.26
C VAL A 31 5.92 12.01 1.69
N LYS A 32 4.97 12.29 0.79
CA LYS A 32 3.90 13.24 1.03
C LYS A 32 2.68 12.94 0.16
N CYS A 33 1.48 13.13 0.71
CA CYS A 33 0.23 13.11 -0.05
C CYS A 33 -0.51 14.43 0.20
N ASP A 34 -0.79 15.17 -0.86
CA ASP A 34 -1.52 16.45 -0.76
C ASP A 34 -2.68 16.49 -1.74
N TRP A 35 -3.70 17.27 -1.42
CA TRP A 35 -4.74 17.64 -2.39
C TRP A 35 -4.32 18.90 -3.16
N GLY A 36 -4.30 18.85 -4.49
CA GLY A 36 -3.88 19.97 -5.32
C GLY A 36 -4.21 19.82 -6.79
N GLN A 37 -3.76 20.79 -7.60
CA GLN A 37 -3.92 20.74 -9.06
C GLN A 37 -2.74 20.02 -9.70
N TYR A 38 -3.03 19.04 -10.56
CA TYR A 38 -2.06 18.37 -11.41
C TYR A 38 -2.50 18.49 -12.87
N GLY A 39 -1.80 19.32 -13.64
CA GLY A 39 -2.24 19.70 -14.98
C GLY A 39 -3.58 20.46 -14.94
N TYR A 40 -4.61 19.91 -15.58
CA TYR A 40 -5.98 20.48 -15.64
C TYR A 40 -6.96 19.85 -14.63
N GLN A 41 -6.48 18.97 -13.74
CA GLN A 41 -7.33 18.24 -12.79
C GLN A 41 -6.93 18.55 -11.35
N TYR A 42 -7.89 18.51 -10.42
CA TYR A 42 -7.65 18.57 -8.98
C TYR A 42 -7.83 17.20 -8.33
N GLY A 43 -7.00 16.89 -7.33
CA GLY A 43 -7.05 15.62 -6.63
C GLY A 43 -5.83 15.39 -5.74
N TYR A 44 -5.73 14.19 -5.18
CA TYR A 44 -4.58 13.75 -4.42
C TYR A 44 -3.36 13.53 -5.31
N ILE A 45 -2.24 14.11 -4.91
CA ILE A 45 -0.94 14.02 -5.55
C ILE A 45 0.03 13.41 -4.54
N GLY A 46 0.51 12.22 -4.83
CA GLY A 46 1.50 11.53 -4.02
C GLY A 46 2.91 11.85 -4.50
N THR A 47 3.78 12.26 -3.59
CA THR A 47 5.22 12.41 -3.82
C THR A 47 5.93 11.21 -3.22
N TYR A 48 6.66 10.46 -4.05
CA TYR A 48 7.33 9.22 -3.70
C TYR A 48 8.83 9.31 -3.88
N ASP A 49 9.56 8.68 -2.96
CA ASP A 49 10.98 8.39 -3.09
C ASP A 49 11.15 6.94 -3.55
N VAL A 50 11.77 6.76 -4.71
CA VAL A 50 12.08 5.47 -5.32
C VAL A 50 13.59 5.41 -5.52
N ASN A 51 14.30 4.74 -4.61
CA ASN A 51 15.76 4.62 -4.62
C ASN A 51 16.50 5.98 -4.73
N GLY A 52 16.04 7.01 -4.00
CA GLY A 52 16.63 8.34 -3.98
C GLY A 52 16.14 9.26 -5.09
N LYS A 53 15.19 8.82 -5.93
CA LYS A 53 14.56 9.64 -6.98
C LYS A 53 13.14 9.99 -6.60
N ILE A 54 12.78 11.25 -6.77
CA ILE A 54 11.44 11.75 -6.44
C ILE A 54 10.51 11.64 -7.65
N TYR A 55 9.35 11.03 -7.43
CA TYR A 55 8.26 10.88 -8.41
C TYR A 55 6.99 11.52 -7.86
N GLN A 56 6.19 12.12 -8.75
CA GLN A 56 4.84 12.57 -8.43
C GLN A 56 3.82 11.74 -9.21
N ILE A 57 2.83 11.22 -8.52
CA ILE A 57 1.73 10.44 -9.10
C ILE A 57 0.41 11.09 -8.71
N PHE A 58 -0.47 11.30 -9.69
CA PHE A 58 -1.82 11.81 -9.48
C PHE A 58 -2.80 10.66 -9.25
N PHE A 59 -3.53 10.69 -8.14
CA PHE A 59 -4.52 9.68 -7.75
C PHE A 59 -5.97 10.14 -7.89
N GLY A 60 -6.21 11.38 -8.32
CA GLY A 60 -7.55 11.93 -8.45
C GLY A 60 -8.27 11.98 -7.09
N SER A 61 -9.44 11.36 -6.98
CA SER A 61 -10.21 11.33 -5.74
C SER A 61 -9.72 10.30 -4.71
N ASN A 62 -8.81 9.39 -5.09
CA ASN A 62 -8.30 8.36 -4.18
C ASN A 62 -7.10 8.87 -3.39
N TYR A 63 -7.02 8.54 -2.10
CA TYR A 63 -5.86 8.87 -1.28
C TYR A 63 -4.60 8.14 -1.80
N CYS A 64 -3.43 8.72 -1.58
CA CYS A 64 -2.16 8.17 -2.07
C CYS A 64 -1.86 6.81 -1.44
N GLN A 65 -1.29 5.89 -2.24
CA GLN A 65 -0.86 4.57 -1.76
C GLN A 65 0.46 4.67 -0.98
N TYR A 66 0.71 3.73 -0.07
CA TYR A 66 1.91 3.70 0.78
C TYR A 66 3.01 2.79 0.24
#